data_AF-A0A815YNQ5-F1
#
_entry.id   AF-A0A815YNQ5-F1
#
_cell.length_a   1.000
_cell.length_b   1.000
_cell.length_c   1.000
_cell.angle_alpha   90.00
_cell.angle_beta   90.00
_cell.angle_gamma   90.00
#
_symmetry.space_group_name_H-M   'P 1'
#
loop_
_entity.id
_entity.type
_entity.pdbx_description
1 polymer ?
#
loop_
_entity_poly.entity_id
_entity_poly.type
_entity_poly.pdbx_seq_one_letter_code
_entity_poly.pdbx_strand_id
1 'polypeptide(L)'
;MPKSFETIVKECHDCGQNGPQWCSINHGVLVCDECCSVHLSLGRHISQIKSLKRSYWPPNQLNLLNELSSNGANLIWEYSLRDPQNKFPKKKPSAKDSLSIKAEFIRTKYQQMAYINRSKDETNGTLEDLNLQLHSIVRTDNIITCLRFLSQGADPNFRNPETGTSSIHVAASRGQSNQIELLCIFGGNPATVDASGVSPEEHARINGYSDLADRLIELQYELTDCLICFIGGKRPNHKTNQHIVLSELNENLDISNQALIARQKLRQLPDSLFEDLAMDVYDEVERRELKSTWHAQVDRKLIPLHVVPFLPVNPTFSATRNQGRQKLARYGVKDFNTFIYDILNEVRRRYYDLIQPSTVSTSTKYHTLPRQNKVSSIAMIDSDDEPVYDKVASDDDSNSFNNNNNNKVQKRIILSKKFKKLVKNQFIDNSLLSSIESTNLFDNSNLEIIENQYSSDLKSRIINTEMQVKYLACAHIDLKNELSVLHQMIQRLLDESLVNKINQQVTNNTSTVINSKEINKIINK
;
A
#
# COMPACT_ATOMS: atom_id res chain seq x y z
N MET A 1 -15.32 18.70 -19.83
CA MET A 1 -15.28 19.19 -18.43
C MET A 1 -16.38 18.49 -17.66
N PRO A 2 -16.12 17.85 -16.51
CA PRO A 2 -17.17 17.22 -15.73
C PRO A 2 -18.16 18.30 -15.26
N LYS A 3 -19.45 17.98 -15.32
CA LYS A 3 -20.56 18.87 -14.92
C LYS A 3 -20.28 19.44 -13.52
N SER A 4 -20.40 20.76 -13.44
CA SER A 4 -20.22 21.60 -12.25
C SER A 4 -21.02 21.07 -11.05
N PHE A 5 -20.46 21.25 -9.85
CA PHE A 5 -21.07 21.02 -8.52
C PHE A 5 -22.37 21.82 -8.25
N GLU A 6 -23.02 22.37 -9.27
CA GLU A 6 -24.15 23.31 -9.17
C GLU A 6 -25.42 22.70 -8.56
N THR A 7 -25.48 21.38 -8.37
CA THR A 7 -26.69 20.68 -7.88
C THR A 7 -26.66 20.32 -6.40
N ILE A 8 -25.55 20.53 -5.68
CA ILE A 8 -25.45 20.15 -4.26
C ILE A 8 -25.37 21.41 -3.40
N VAL A 9 -26.52 21.95 -3.00
CA VAL A 9 -26.59 22.76 -1.77
C VAL A 9 -27.55 22.10 -0.82
N LYS A 10 -27.00 21.27 0.06
CA LYS A 10 -27.69 20.74 1.24
C LYS A 10 -26.87 21.16 2.45
N GLU A 11 -27.56 21.49 3.53
CA GLU A 11 -26.98 21.92 4.79
C GLU A 11 -25.92 20.94 5.30
N CYS A 12 -25.00 21.44 6.14
CA CYS A 12 -24.09 20.60 6.91
C CYS A 12 -24.90 19.58 7.71
N HIS A 13 -24.60 18.30 7.51
CA HIS A 13 -25.33 17.21 8.14
C HIS A 13 -25.08 17.11 9.64
N ASP A 14 -24.14 17.87 10.21
CA ASP A 14 -23.87 17.86 11.66
C ASP A 14 -24.45 19.06 12.39
N CYS A 15 -24.40 20.26 11.79
CA CYS A 15 -24.84 21.49 12.46
C CYS A 15 -25.88 22.33 11.71
N GLY A 16 -26.29 21.92 10.51
CA GLY A 16 -27.27 22.65 9.69
C GLY A 16 -26.71 23.90 8.98
N GLN A 17 -25.40 24.16 9.04
CA GLN A 17 -24.80 25.30 8.35
C GLN A 17 -24.93 25.15 6.81
N ASN A 18 -25.40 26.21 6.15
CA ASN A 18 -25.53 26.24 4.69
C ASN A 18 -24.18 26.20 3.96
N GLY A 19 -24.20 25.66 2.75
CA GLY A 19 -23.05 25.66 1.84
C GLY A 19 -21.84 24.87 2.34
N PRO A 20 -21.99 23.60 2.77
CA PRO A 20 -20.83 22.76 3.11
C PRO A 20 -19.87 22.66 1.93
N GLN A 21 -18.57 22.65 2.21
CA GLN A 21 -17.51 22.58 1.20
C GLN A 21 -16.74 21.24 1.23
N TRP A 22 -17.14 20.34 2.13
CA TRP A 22 -16.52 19.06 2.39
C TRP A 22 -17.56 17.97 2.49
N CYS A 23 -17.12 16.72 2.36
CA CYS A 23 -17.92 15.56 2.67
C CYS A 23 -17.10 14.51 3.43
N SER A 24 -17.80 13.69 4.22
CA SER A 24 -17.31 12.39 4.65
C SER A 24 -17.91 11.33 3.73
N ILE A 25 -17.07 10.74 2.87
CA ILE A 25 -17.56 9.88 1.79
C ILE A 25 -18.08 8.54 2.30
N ASN A 26 -17.39 7.93 3.26
CA ASN A 26 -17.81 6.66 3.87
C ASN A 26 -19.10 6.79 4.70
N HIS A 27 -19.45 8.00 5.14
CA HIS A 27 -20.72 8.27 5.79
C HIS A 27 -21.79 8.79 4.81
N GLY A 28 -21.41 9.21 3.60
CA GLY A 28 -22.35 9.78 2.64
C GLY A 28 -22.93 11.13 3.07
N VAL A 29 -22.15 11.94 3.81
CA VAL A 29 -22.62 13.21 4.40
C VAL A 29 -21.77 14.40 3.96
N LEU A 30 -22.41 15.54 3.81
CA LEU A 30 -21.79 16.86 3.59
C LEU A 30 -21.55 17.58 4.92
N VAL A 31 -20.40 18.24 5.07
CA VAL A 31 -20.00 18.94 6.30
C VAL A 31 -19.39 20.32 6.01
N CYS A 32 -19.63 21.29 6.91
CA CYS A 32 -19.01 22.62 6.83
C CYS A 32 -17.57 22.60 7.31
N ASP A 33 -16.83 23.71 7.15
CA ASP A 33 -15.41 23.81 7.55
C ASP A 33 -15.21 23.49 9.04
N GLU A 34 -16.03 24.04 9.94
CA GLU A 34 -15.90 23.78 11.39
C GLU A 34 -16.15 22.31 11.76
N CYS A 35 -17.18 21.69 11.19
CA CYS A 35 -17.43 20.27 11.43
C CYS A 35 -16.32 19.40 10.81
N CYS A 36 -15.85 19.78 9.61
CA CYS A 36 -14.72 19.13 8.95
C CYS A 36 -13.47 19.13 9.83
N SER A 37 -13.13 20.22 10.52
CA SER A 37 -11.95 20.26 11.40
C SER A 37 -12.02 19.20 12.51
N VAL A 38 -13.23 18.89 13.01
CA VAL A 38 -13.44 17.78 13.96
C VAL A 38 -13.27 16.43 13.27
N HIS A 39 -13.90 16.22 12.11
CA HIS A 39 -13.77 14.96 11.37
C HIS A 39 -12.32 14.59 11.05
N LEU A 40 -11.49 15.59 10.71
CA LEU A 40 -10.06 15.40 10.46
C LEU A 40 -9.32 14.84 11.70
N SER A 41 -9.76 15.21 12.91
CA SER A 41 -9.20 14.68 14.16
C SER A 41 -9.58 13.24 14.47
N LEU A 42 -10.62 12.69 13.82
CA LEU A 42 -11.04 11.30 14.01
C LEU A 42 -10.18 10.33 13.20
N GLY A 43 -9.64 10.77 12.07
CA GLY A 43 -8.85 9.96 11.15
C GLY A 43 -9.70 9.14 10.17
N ARG A 44 -9.04 8.67 9.09
CA ARG A 44 -9.68 8.01 7.93
C ARG A 44 -10.44 6.73 8.27
N HIS A 45 -10.01 6.03 9.32
CA HIS A 45 -10.68 4.82 9.81
C HIS A 45 -12.08 5.10 10.38
N ILE A 46 -12.38 6.34 10.76
CA ILE A 46 -13.72 6.78 11.16
C ILE A 46 -14.35 7.60 10.03
N SER A 47 -13.68 8.66 9.56
CA SER A 47 -14.21 9.56 8.56
C SER A 47 -13.19 9.88 7.46
N GLN A 48 -13.55 9.55 6.22
CA GLN A 48 -12.79 9.81 5.02
C GLN A 48 -13.24 11.14 4.40
N ILE A 49 -12.50 12.22 4.70
CA ILE A 49 -12.84 13.57 4.28
C ILE A 49 -12.30 13.90 2.90
N LYS A 50 -13.12 14.55 2.07
CA LYS A 50 -12.76 15.03 0.74
C LYS A 50 -13.36 16.41 0.49
N SER A 51 -12.62 17.28 -0.21
CA SER A 51 -13.15 18.59 -0.61
C SER A 51 -14.10 18.41 -1.79
N LEU A 52 -15.23 19.11 -1.76
CA LEU A 52 -16.15 19.14 -2.88
C LEU A 52 -15.53 19.88 -4.07
N LYS A 53 -14.83 21.00 -3.86
CA LYS A 53 -14.39 21.86 -4.97
C LYS A 53 -12.94 21.66 -5.40
N ARG A 54 -12.08 21.19 -4.50
CA ARG A 54 -10.61 21.17 -4.72
C ARG A 54 -10.01 19.78 -4.86
N SER A 55 -10.72 18.73 -4.47
CA SER A 55 -10.25 17.36 -4.65
C SER A 55 -10.59 16.83 -6.04
N TYR A 56 -9.77 15.90 -6.54
CA TYR A 56 -10.10 15.12 -7.72
C TYR A 56 -11.25 14.14 -7.43
N TRP A 57 -12.25 14.07 -8.29
CA TRP A 57 -13.41 13.19 -8.14
C TRP A 57 -13.55 12.24 -9.33
N PRO A 58 -13.35 10.92 -9.12
CA PRO A 58 -13.84 9.92 -10.07
C PRO A 58 -15.36 10.09 -10.25
N PRO A 59 -15.90 10.04 -11.49
CA PRO A 59 -17.33 10.23 -11.74
C PRO A 59 -18.23 9.30 -10.91
N ASN A 60 -17.85 8.01 -10.80
CA ASN A 60 -18.59 7.01 -10.03
C ASN A 60 -18.63 7.34 -8.54
N GLN A 61 -17.50 7.82 -7.99
CA GLN A 61 -17.39 8.25 -6.60
C GLN A 61 -18.24 9.50 -6.31
N LEU A 62 -18.30 10.46 -7.24
CA LEU A 62 -19.15 11.65 -7.12
C LEU A 62 -20.63 11.28 -7.18
N ASN A 63 -21.01 10.38 -8.10
CA ASN A 63 -22.37 9.87 -8.20
C ASN A 63 -22.80 9.16 -6.91
N LEU A 64 -21.94 8.33 -6.32
CA LEU A 64 -22.18 7.71 -5.03
C LEU A 64 -22.46 8.76 -3.93
N LEU A 65 -21.63 9.79 -3.83
CA LEU A 65 -21.83 10.86 -2.85
C LEU A 65 -23.19 11.55 -3.05
N ASN A 66 -23.55 11.85 -4.30
CA ASN A 66 -24.82 12.50 -4.64
C ASN A 66 -26.02 11.64 -4.19
N GLU A 67 -25.99 10.35 -4.51
CA GLU A 67 -27.03 9.40 -4.13
C GLU A 67 -27.14 9.28 -2.61
N LEU A 68 -26.03 9.07 -1.89
CA LEU A 68 -26.04 8.91 -0.45
C LEU A 68 -26.54 10.18 0.27
N SER A 69 -25.96 11.32 -0.06
CA SER A 69 -26.29 12.59 0.60
C SER A 69 -27.69 13.07 0.26
N SER A 70 -28.24 12.67 -0.90
CA SER A 70 -29.59 13.06 -1.30
C SER A 70 -30.70 12.15 -0.80
N ASN A 71 -30.40 10.86 -0.62
CA ASN A 71 -31.40 9.85 -0.29
C ASN A 71 -31.37 9.43 1.19
N GLY A 72 -30.87 10.30 2.07
CA GLY A 72 -31.04 10.15 3.50
C GLY A 72 -29.98 9.30 4.21
N ALA A 73 -28.75 9.23 3.71
CA ALA A 73 -27.65 8.58 4.44
C ALA A 73 -27.49 9.12 5.88
N ASN A 74 -27.72 10.42 6.09
CA ASN A 74 -27.68 11.03 7.42
C ASN A 74 -28.72 10.47 8.40
N LEU A 75 -29.83 9.91 7.91
CA LEU A 75 -30.85 9.28 8.76
C LEU A 75 -30.33 8.01 9.45
N ILE A 76 -29.33 7.33 8.87
CA ILE A 76 -28.67 6.17 9.49
C ILE A 76 -27.92 6.62 10.75
N TRP A 77 -27.16 7.71 10.62
CA TRP A 77 -26.30 8.24 11.68
C TRP A 77 -27.05 9.08 12.72
N GLU A 78 -28.33 9.39 12.50
CA GLU A 78 -29.17 10.20 13.39
C GLU A 78 -30.49 9.47 13.75
N TYR A 79 -30.55 8.15 13.59
CA TYR A 79 -31.78 7.37 13.75
C TYR A 79 -32.46 7.63 15.11
N SER A 80 -31.73 7.45 16.22
CA SER A 80 -32.31 7.61 17.56
C SER A 80 -32.57 9.07 17.98
N LEU A 81 -32.05 10.05 17.23
CA LEU A 81 -32.38 11.47 17.42
C LEU A 81 -33.79 11.80 16.91
N ARG A 82 -34.33 10.97 16.03
CA ARG A 82 -35.65 11.13 15.43
C ARG A 82 -36.70 10.17 16.00
N ASP A 83 -36.29 9.27 16.89
CA ASP A 83 -37.19 8.31 17.52
C ASP A 83 -38.20 9.05 18.42
N PRO A 84 -39.51 9.03 18.08
CA PRO A 84 -40.54 9.69 18.88
C PRO A 84 -40.66 9.13 20.31
N GLN A 85 -40.18 7.91 20.55
CA GLN A 85 -40.22 7.26 21.86
C GLN A 85 -39.06 7.69 22.78
N ASN A 86 -38.08 8.44 22.27
CA ASN A 86 -36.94 8.90 23.04
C ASN A 86 -37.36 10.03 24.01
N LYS A 87 -37.49 9.70 25.29
CA LYS A 87 -37.90 10.64 26.36
C LYS A 87 -36.90 11.77 26.62
N PHE A 88 -35.66 11.64 26.18
CA PHE A 88 -34.61 12.66 26.31
C PHE A 88 -33.86 12.82 24.98
N PRO A 89 -34.44 13.51 23.99
CA PRO A 89 -33.79 13.68 22.69
C PRO A 89 -32.53 14.52 22.88
N LYS A 90 -31.35 13.92 22.65
CA LYS A 90 -30.11 14.67 22.54
C LYS A 90 -30.27 15.66 21.37
N LYS A 91 -29.99 16.94 21.61
CA LYS A 91 -30.20 17.99 20.59
C LYS A 91 -29.02 18.04 19.62
N LYS A 92 -29.33 18.03 18.33
CA LYS A 92 -28.37 18.31 17.25
C LYS A 92 -27.88 19.77 17.35
N PRO A 93 -26.57 20.04 17.20
CA PRO A 93 -26.06 21.40 17.28
C PRO A 93 -26.58 22.28 16.14
N SER A 94 -26.64 23.57 16.39
CA SER A 94 -26.94 24.61 15.41
C SER A 94 -25.67 25.15 14.74
N ALA A 95 -25.83 25.86 13.62
CA ALA A 95 -24.72 26.50 12.92
C ALA A 95 -23.95 27.51 13.80
N LYS A 96 -24.62 28.10 14.80
CA LYS A 96 -24.06 29.10 15.73
C LYS A 96 -23.43 28.50 16.99
N ASP A 97 -23.61 27.21 17.23
CA ASP A 97 -23.07 26.56 18.43
C ASP A 97 -21.55 26.52 18.38
N SER A 98 -20.91 26.50 19.55
CA SER A 98 -19.46 26.48 19.64
C SER A 98 -18.87 25.20 19.05
N LEU A 99 -17.61 25.28 18.59
CA LEU A 99 -16.89 24.12 18.07
C LEU A 99 -16.82 22.97 19.08
N SER A 100 -16.74 23.27 20.38
CA SER A 100 -16.74 22.24 21.43
C SER A 100 -18.04 21.42 21.43
N ILE A 101 -19.20 22.08 21.33
CA ILE A 101 -20.51 21.41 21.26
C ILE A 101 -20.62 20.59 19.96
N LYS A 102 -20.18 21.17 18.83
CA LYS A 102 -20.13 20.45 17.54
C LYS A 102 -19.22 19.22 17.62
N ALA A 103 -18.07 19.33 18.28
CA ALA A 103 -17.10 18.26 18.39
C ALA A 103 -17.61 17.09 19.23
N GLU A 104 -18.28 17.36 20.34
CA GLU A 104 -18.89 16.33 21.18
C GLU A 104 -19.99 15.57 20.42
N PHE A 105 -20.86 16.31 19.70
CA PHE A 105 -21.88 15.71 18.86
C PHE A 105 -21.27 14.81 17.77
N ILE A 106 -20.27 15.30 17.03
CA ILE A 106 -19.61 14.57 15.95
C ILE A 106 -18.94 13.28 16.46
N ARG A 107 -18.24 13.33 17.61
CA ARG A 107 -17.66 12.12 18.23
C ARG A 107 -18.74 11.13 18.67
N THR A 108 -19.81 11.61 19.29
CA THR A 108 -20.94 10.76 19.69
C THR A 108 -21.60 10.09 18.48
N LYS A 109 -21.73 10.84 17.38
CA LYS A 109 -22.37 10.40 16.14
C LYS A 109 -21.54 9.36 15.38
N TYR A 110 -20.26 9.62 15.14
CA TYR A 110 -19.43 8.81 14.23
C TYR A 110 -18.38 7.95 14.93
N GLN A 111 -17.81 8.40 16.04
CA GLN A 111 -16.79 7.60 16.76
C GLN A 111 -17.46 6.60 17.71
N GLN A 112 -18.50 7.01 18.44
CA GLN A 112 -19.24 6.14 19.36
C GLN A 112 -20.38 5.40 18.67
N MET A 113 -20.80 5.86 17.48
CA MET A 113 -21.95 5.32 16.73
C MET A 113 -23.19 5.22 17.63
N ALA A 114 -23.45 6.24 18.45
CA ALA A 114 -24.46 6.18 19.51
C ALA A 114 -25.89 6.38 19.01
N TYR A 115 -26.05 6.93 17.80
CA TYR A 115 -27.35 7.29 17.25
C TYR A 115 -27.87 6.33 16.17
N ILE A 116 -27.09 5.33 15.79
CA ILE A 116 -27.52 4.34 14.78
C ILE A 116 -28.59 3.41 15.35
N ASN A 117 -29.43 2.86 14.49
CA ASN A 117 -30.35 1.80 14.89
C ASN A 117 -29.59 0.51 15.20
N ARG A 118 -29.30 0.28 16.48
CA ARG A 118 -28.92 -1.02 17.01
C ARG A 118 -30.20 -1.63 17.55
N SER A 119 -30.85 -2.50 16.78
CA SER A 119 -32.03 -3.20 17.29
C SER A 119 -31.64 -3.90 18.60
N LYS A 120 -32.45 -3.67 19.64
CA LYS A 120 -32.23 -4.22 20.99
C LYS A 120 -32.68 -5.67 21.09
N ASP A 121 -33.25 -6.22 20.02
CA ASP A 121 -33.80 -7.55 20.03
C ASP A 121 -32.69 -8.56 19.72
N GLU A 122 -32.56 -9.55 20.60
CA GLU A 122 -31.72 -10.75 20.45
C GLU A 122 -32.08 -11.58 19.18
N THR A 123 -33.09 -11.14 18.42
CA THR A 123 -33.54 -11.68 17.14
C THR A 123 -32.91 -10.99 15.93
N ASN A 124 -32.04 -9.99 16.12
CA ASN A 124 -31.17 -9.56 15.03
C ASN A 124 -30.37 -10.77 14.57
N GLY A 125 -30.55 -11.10 13.29
CA GLY A 125 -29.75 -12.10 12.63
C GLY A 125 -28.28 -11.89 12.99
N THR A 126 -27.60 -13.01 13.19
CA THR A 126 -26.17 -13.08 13.47
C THR A 126 -25.38 -12.20 12.49
N LEU A 127 -24.10 -11.87 12.79
CA LEU A 127 -23.23 -11.21 11.80
C LEU A 127 -23.25 -11.94 10.44
N GLU A 128 -23.47 -13.25 10.44
CA GLU A 128 -23.68 -14.06 9.23
C GLU A 128 -24.92 -13.64 8.44
N ASP A 129 -26.04 -13.37 9.11
CA ASP A 129 -27.28 -12.90 8.46
C ASP A 129 -27.11 -11.51 7.87
N LEU A 130 -26.41 -10.60 8.57
CA LEU A 130 -26.06 -9.28 8.02
C LEU A 130 -25.17 -9.41 6.79
N ASN A 131 -24.21 -10.32 6.81
CA ASN A 131 -23.34 -10.62 5.68
C ASN A 131 -24.12 -11.17 4.46
N LEU A 132 -25.07 -12.08 4.70
CA LEU A 132 -25.95 -12.61 3.67
C LEU A 132 -26.90 -11.54 3.12
N GLN A 133 -27.43 -10.67 3.98
CA GLN A 133 -28.26 -9.53 3.58
C GLN A 133 -27.47 -8.52 2.74
N LEU A 134 -26.22 -8.23 3.11
CA LEU A 134 -25.30 -7.41 2.32
C LEU A 134 -25.04 -8.06 0.95
N HIS A 135 -24.71 -9.36 0.93
CA HIS A 135 -24.50 -10.11 -0.32
C HIS A 135 -25.73 -10.11 -1.22
N SER A 136 -26.93 -10.09 -0.64
CA SER A 136 -28.20 -10.01 -1.36
C SER A 136 -28.47 -8.61 -1.94
N ILE A 137 -28.42 -7.57 -1.09
CA ILE A 137 -28.86 -6.21 -1.44
C ILE A 137 -28.04 -5.56 -2.54
N VAL A 138 -26.76 -5.92 -2.68
CA VAL A 138 -25.86 -5.36 -3.69
C VAL A 138 -26.24 -5.74 -5.13
N ARG A 139 -27.25 -6.59 -5.32
CA ARG A 139 -27.89 -6.84 -6.63
C ARG A 139 -28.73 -5.65 -7.10
N THR A 140 -29.22 -4.83 -6.18
CA THR A 140 -30.09 -3.68 -6.47
C THR A 140 -29.34 -2.36 -6.29
N ASP A 141 -29.96 -1.26 -6.69
CA ASP A 141 -29.45 0.10 -6.56
C ASP A 141 -29.71 0.72 -5.17
N ASN A 142 -30.23 -0.06 -4.22
CA ASN A 142 -30.57 0.41 -2.87
C ASN A 142 -29.31 0.61 -2.00
N ILE A 143 -28.61 1.70 -2.29
CA ILE A 143 -27.33 2.04 -1.69
C ILE A 143 -27.45 2.41 -0.19
N ILE A 144 -28.58 2.99 0.21
CA ILE A 144 -28.85 3.37 1.61
C ILE A 144 -28.96 2.13 2.50
N THR A 145 -29.63 1.07 2.01
CA THR A 145 -29.72 -0.18 2.75
C THR A 145 -28.37 -0.90 2.82
N CYS A 146 -27.59 -0.85 1.74
CA CYS A 146 -26.21 -1.34 1.74
C CYS A 146 -25.34 -0.60 2.79
N LEU A 147 -25.37 0.74 2.80
CA LEU A 147 -24.68 1.56 3.80
C LEU A 147 -25.13 1.20 5.23
N ARG A 148 -26.42 0.95 5.43
CA ARG A 148 -26.94 0.54 6.75
C ARG A 148 -26.32 -0.78 7.22
N PHE A 149 -26.26 -1.82 6.38
CA PHE A 149 -25.65 -3.09 6.76
C PHE A 149 -24.15 -2.95 7.05
N LEU A 150 -23.44 -2.17 6.23
CA LEU A 150 -22.02 -1.87 6.47
C LEU A 150 -21.83 -1.11 7.80
N SER A 151 -22.70 -0.14 8.11
CA SER A 151 -22.66 0.60 9.39
C SER A 151 -22.96 -0.28 10.62
N GLN A 152 -23.65 -1.40 10.42
CA GLN A 152 -23.96 -2.40 11.46
C GLN A 152 -22.88 -3.49 11.57
N GLY A 153 -21.84 -3.45 10.73
CA GLY A 153 -20.68 -4.34 10.82
C GLY A 153 -20.68 -5.52 9.85
N ALA A 154 -21.50 -5.50 8.80
CA ALA A 154 -21.39 -6.46 7.71
C ALA A 154 -20.00 -6.40 7.05
N ASP A 155 -19.40 -7.54 6.77
CA ASP A 155 -18.07 -7.67 6.17
C ASP A 155 -18.19 -7.52 4.63
N PRO A 156 -17.62 -6.46 4.02
CA PRO A 156 -17.65 -6.28 2.57
C PRO A 156 -16.87 -7.36 1.80
N ASN A 157 -15.97 -8.09 2.49
CA ASN A 157 -15.21 -9.22 1.94
C ASN A 157 -15.83 -10.57 2.28
N PHE A 158 -17.05 -10.59 2.86
CA PHE A 158 -17.78 -11.82 3.08
C PHE A 158 -17.93 -12.60 1.77
N ARG A 159 -17.78 -13.92 1.88
CA ARG A 159 -17.92 -14.85 0.78
C ARG A 159 -19.03 -15.82 1.11
N ASN A 160 -20.09 -15.77 0.30
CA ASN A 160 -21.24 -16.63 0.48
C ASN A 160 -20.81 -18.11 0.31
N PRO A 161 -21.06 -18.99 1.30
CA PRO A 161 -20.65 -20.39 1.23
C PRO A 161 -21.30 -21.19 0.10
N GLU A 162 -22.53 -20.87 -0.26
CA GLU A 162 -23.31 -21.60 -1.28
C GLU A 162 -22.85 -21.26 -2.70
N THR A 163 -22.67 -19.97 -2.99
CA THR A 163 -22.29 -19.51 -4.33
C THR A 163 -20.79 -19.35 -4.51
N GLY A 164 -20.03 -19.25 -3.41
CA GLY A 164 -18.60 -18.98 -3.44
C GLY A 164 -18.23 -17.56 -3.91
N THR A 165 -19.19 -16.66 -4.06
CA THR A 165 -19.00 -15.27 -4.51
C THR A 165 -19.01 -14.29 -3.33
N SER A 166 -18.33 -13.15 -3.48
CA SER A 166 -18.43 -12.02 -2.55
C SER A 166 -19.40 -10.95 -3.07
N SER A 167 -19.75 -9.98 -2.22
CA SER A 167 -20.67 -8.88 -2.57
C SER A 167 -20.21 -8.08 -3.80
N ILE A 168 -18.90 -7.86 -3.99
CA ILE A 168 -18.37 -7.13 -5.16
C ILE A 168 -18.61 -7.92 -6.46
N HIS A 169 -18.46 -9.25 -6.47
CA HIS A 169 -18.77 -10.06 -7.66
C HIS A 169 -20.23 -9.91 -8.06
N VAL A 170 -21.13 -9.96 -7.07
CA VAL A 170 -22.57 -9.82 -7.28
C VAL A 170 -22.89 -8.43 -7.84
N ALA A 171 -22.33 -7.37 -7.25
CA ALA A 171 -22.51 -6.00 -7.73
C ALA A 171 -21.99 -5.82 -9.17
N ALA A 172 -20.82 -6.38 -9.47
CA ALA A 172 -20.19 -6.32 -10.80
C ALA A 172 -21.03 -7.04 -11.86
N SER A 173 -21.56 -8.23 -11.56
CA SER A 173 -22.45 -8.98 -12.45
C SER A 173 -23.77 -8.25 -12.77
N ARG A 174 -24.14 -7.24 -11.97
CA ARG A 174 -25.37 -6.46 -12.09
C ARG A 174 -25.14 -5.00 -12.51
N GLY A 175 -23.91 -4.62 -12.86
CA GLY A 175 -23.60 -3.25 -13.28
C GLY A 175 -23.74 -2.21 -12.15
N GLN A 176 -23.73 -2.64 -10.88
CA GLN A 176 -24.04 -1.79 -9.73
C GLN A 176 -22.84 -0.93 -9.30
N SER A 177 -22.56 0.11 -10.09
CA SER A 177 -21.39 0.99 -9.91
C SER A 177 -21.29 1.62 -8.51
N ASN A 178 -22.41 2.15 -7.98
CA ASN A 178 -22.43 2.77 -6.65
C ASN A 178 -22.22 1.74 -5.53
N GLN A 179 -22.71 0.51 -5.70
CA GLN A 179 -22.48 -0.56 -4.73
C GLN A 179 -21.00 -0.92 -4.66
N ILE A 180 -20.32 -1.01 -5.80
CA ILE A 180 -18.88 -1.31 -5.86
C ILE A 180 -18.07 -0.21 -5.19
N GLU A 181 -18.33 1.06 -5.51
CA GLU A 181 -17.64 2.19 -4.88
C GLU A 181 -17.80 2.15 -3.35
N LEU A 182 -19.03 1.94 -2.87
CA LEU A 182 -19.30 1.89 -1.43
C LEU A 182 -18.61 0.70 -0.76
N LEU A 183 -18.67 -0.50 -1.36
CA LEU A 183 -18.00 -1.68 -0.84
C LEU A 183 -16.48 -1.45 -0.74
N CYS A 184 -15.86 -0.86 -1.76
CA CYS A 184 -14.43 -0.55 -1.76
C CYS A 184 -14.06 0.51 -0.71
N ILE A 185 -14.89 1.54 -0.51
CA ILE A 185 -14.70 2.54 0.57
C ILE A 185 -14.68 1.90 1.95
N PHE A 186 -15.46 0.83 2.15
CA PHE A 186 -15.49 0.03 3.38
C PHE A 186 -14.43 -1.09 3.42
N GLY A 187 -13.52 -1.15 2.44
CA GLY A 187 -12.41 -2.10 2.41
C GLY A 187 -12.70 -3.40 1.66
N GLY A 188 -13.75 -3.45 0.85
CA GLY A 188 -14.01 -4.55 -0.09
C GLY A 188 -12.91 -4.63 -1.15
N ASN A 189 -12.36 -5.84 -1.33
CA ASN A 189 -11.24 -6.08 -2.25
C ASN A 189 -11.73 -6.29 -3.69
N PRO A 190 -11.46 -5.38 -4.64
CA PRO A 190 -11.86 -5.55 -6.05
C PRO A 190 -11.07 -6.64 -6.78
N ALA A 191 -9.91 -7.06 -6.26
CA ALA A 191 -9.05 -8.10 -6.84
C ALA A 191 -9.35 -9.51 -6.31
N THR A 192 -10.45 -9.68 -5.56
CA THR A 192 -10.86 -10.99 -5.06
C THR A 192 -11.28 -11.92 -6.21
N VAL A 193 -11.34 -13.23 -5.95
CA VAL A 193 -11.87 -14.20 -6.91
C VAL A 193 -12.86 -15.15 -6.26
N ASP A 194 -13.84 -15.59 -7.05
CA ASP A 194 -14.89 -16.49 -6.62
C ASP A 194 -14.43 -17.96 -6.50
N ALA A 195 -15.36 -18.92 -6.53
CA ALA A 195 -15.03 -20.35 -6.43
C ALA A 195 -14.45 -20.91 -7.72
N SER A 196 -14.84 -20.35 -8.86
CA SER A 196 -14.30 -20.63 -10.18
C SER A 196 -12.97 -19.93 -10.46
N GLY A 197 -12.58 -18.95 -9.63
CA GLY A 197 -11.37 -18.17 -9.85
C GLY A 197 -11.57 -16.95 -10.75
N VAL A 198 -12.83 -16.58 -11.02
CA VAL A 198 -13.23 -15.43 -11.83
C VAL A 198 -13.21 -14.18 -10.94
N SER A 199 -12.66 -13.08 -11.45
CA SER A 199 -12.58 -11.80 -10.74
C SER A 199 -13.87 -10.96 -10.92
N PRO A 200 -14.17 -9.98 -10.04
CA PRO A 200 -15.29 -9.07 -10.26
C PRO A 200 -15.23 -8.31 -11.58
N GLU A 201 -14.03 -7.91 -12.01
CA GLU A 201 -13.80 -7.25 -13.30
C GLU A 201 -14.30 -8.13 -14.45
N GLU A 202 -13.90 -9.40 -14.44
CA GLU A 202 -14.30 -10.37 -15.45
C GLU A 202 -15.83 -10.63 -15.42
N HIS A 203 -16.44 -10.68 -14.24
CA HIS A 203 -17.90 -10.72 -14.10
C HIS A 203 -18.56 -9.49 -14.77
N ALA A 204 -18.03 -8.29 -14.57
CA ALA A 204 -18.54 -7.08 -15.22
C ALA A 204 -18.38 -7.16 -16.75
N ARG A 205 -17.20 -7.58 -17.24
CA ARG A 205 -16.91 -7.69 -18.68
C ARG A 205 -17.79 -8.72 -19.38
N ILE A 206 -17.97 -9.91 -18.81
CA ILE A 206 -18.83 -10.97 -19.36
C ILE A 206 -20.29 -10.52 -19.46
N ASN A 207 -20.77 -9.72 -18.49
CA ASN A 207 -22.14 -9.19 -18.48
C ASN A 207 -22.30 -7.87 -19.27
N GLY A 208 -21.28 -7.43 -20.01
CA GLY A 208 -21.35 -6.25 -20.89
C GLY A 208 -21.12 -4.90 -20.20
N TYR A 209 -20.64 -4.88 -18.96
CA TYR A 209 -20.36 -3.66 -18.19
C TYR A 209 -18.89 -3.24 -18.29
N SER A 210 -18.41 -2.95 -19.50
CA SER A 210 -16.99 -2.66 -19.77
C SER A 210 -16.46 -1.44 -19.00
N ASP A 211 -17.22 -0.35 -18.90
CA ASP A 211 -16.80 0.84 -18.14
C ASP A 211 -16.65 0.54 -16.63
N LEU A 212 -17.51 -0.34 -16.11
CA LEU A 212 -17.43 -0.78 -14.72
C LEU A 212 -16.25 -1.72 -14.50
N ALA A 213 -15.94 -2.57 -15.47
CA ALA A 213 -14.76 -3.42 -15.45
C ALA A 213 -13.47 -2.58 -15.42
N ASP A 214 -13.36 -1.56 -16.27
CA ASP A 214 -12.24 -0.62 -16.26
C ASP A 214 -12.13 0.09 -14.89
N ARG A 215 -13.26 0.53 -14.33
CA ARG A 215 -13.27 1.16 -13.00
C ARG A 215 -12.86 0.20 -11.87
N LEU A 216 -13.23 -1.07 -11.95
CA LEU A 216 -12.79 -2.10 -10.99
C LEU A 216 -11.26 -2.28 -11.02
N ILE A 217 -10.65 -2.19 -12.20
CA ILE A 217 -9.18 -2.23 -12.33
C ILE A 217 -8.57 -0.97 -11.70
N GLU A 218 -9.11 0.22 -11.95
CA GLU A 218 -8.65 1.45 -11.27
C GLU A 218 -8.73 1.33 -9.75
N LEU A 219 -9.84 0.77 -9.21
CA LEU A 219 -10.02 0.57 -7.77
C LEU A 219 -9.01 -0.43 -7.19
N GLN A 220 -8.56 -1.42 -7.96
CA GLN A 220 -7.50 -2.34 -7.55
C GLN A 220 -6.15 -1.65 -7.38
N TYR A 221 -5.89 -0.58 -8.13
CA TYR A 221 -4.63 0.15 -8.13
C TYR A 221 -4.68 1.52 -7.46
N GLU A 222 -5.81 1.89 -6.84
CA GLU A 222 -6.01 3.21 -6.22
C GLU A 222 -4.86 3.59 -5.26
N LEU A 223 -4.37 2.64 -4.46
CA LEU A 223 -3.24 2.88 -3.55
C LEU A 223 -1.98 3.27 -4.31
N THR A 224 -1.57 2.47 -5.28
CA THR A 224 -0.34 2.71 -6.05
C THR A 224 -0.45 3.94 -6.93
N ASP A 225 -1.61 4.18 -7.52
CA ASP A 225 -1.90 5.35 -8.32
C ASP A 225 -1.76 6.64 -7.50
N CYS A 226 -2.34 6.65 -6.30
CA CYS A 226 -2.24 7.77 -5.37
C CYS A 226 -0.78 8.05 -5.02
N LEU A 227 -0.02 7.02 -4.66
CA LEU A 227 1.41 7.13 -4.37
C LEU A 227 2.20 7.68 -5.55
N ILE A 228 1.95 7.21 -6.78
CA ILE A 228 2.60 7.69 -8.01
C ILE A 228 2.28 9.16 -8.25
N CYS A 229 1.00 9.55 -8.17
CA CYS A 229 0.57 10.92 -8.39
C CYS A 229 1.16 11.89 -7.37
N PHE A 230 1.25 11.47 -6.11
CA PHE A 230 1.77 12.30 -5.02
C PHE A 230 3.24 12.72 -5.23
N ILE A 231 4.07 11.82 -5.76
CA ILE A 231 5.48 12.11 -6.07
C ILE A 231 5.68 12.75 -7.44
N GLY A 232 4.60 13.16 -8.12
CA GLY A 232 4.64 13.88 -9.39
C GLY A 232 4.56 13.01 -10.64
N GLY A 233 4.32 11.70 -10.49
CA GLY A 233 4.11 10.79 -11.61
C GLY A 233 2.72 10.96 -12.23
N LYS A 234 2.57 10.54 -13.49
CA LYS A 234 1.25 10.49 -14.14
C LYS A 234 0.49 9.25 -13.68
N ARG A 235 -0.82 9.39 -13.55
CA ARG A 235 -1.70 8.25 -13.27
C ARG A 235 -1.55 7.19 -14.38
N PRO A 236 -1.28 5.92 -14.06
CA PRO A 236 -1.09 4.87 -15.06
C PRO A 236 -2.33 4.66 -15.93
N ASN A 237 -2.13 4.29 -17.20
CA ASN A 237 -3.22 3.88 -18.07
C ASN A 237 -3.41 2.36 -17.96
N HIS A 238 -4.38 1.94 -17.16
CA HIS A 238 -4.64 0.52 -16.95
C HIS A 238 -5.18 -0.20 -18.20
N LYS A 239 -5.75 0.54 -19.17
CA LYS A 239 -6.25 -0.06 -20.43
C LYS A 239 -5.12 -0.60 -21.30
N THR A 240 -3.90 -0.09 -21.15
CA THR A 240 -2.72 -0.56 -21.87
C THR A 240 -1.96 -1.66 -21.12
N ASN A 241 -2.56 -2.27 -20.08
CA ASN A 241 -1.91 -3.23 -19.17
C ASN A 241 -0.62 -2.69 -18.51
N GLN A 242 -0.50 -1.36 -18.42
CA GLN A 242 0.61 -0.69 -17.74
C GLN A 242 0.08 -0.09 -16.45
N HIS A 243 0.11 -0.88 -15.38
CA HIS A 243 -0.51 -0.50 -14.11
C HIS A 243 0.47 0.14 -13.11
N ILE A 244 1.79 -0.04 -13.30
CA ILE A 244 2.82 0.69 -12.55
C ILE A 244 3.87 1.22 -13.53
N VAL A 245 3.99 2.55 -13.62
CA VAL A 245 4.95 3.23 -14.49
C VAL A 245 5.83 4.14 -13.63
N LEU A 246 7.10 3.75 -13.45
CA LEU A 246 8.07 4.49 -12.63
C LEU A 246 9.16 5.20 -13.44
N SER A 247 9.15 5.05 -14.77
CA SER A 247 10.21 5.50 -15.68
C SER A 247 10.43 7.02 -15.68
N GLU A 248 9.40 7.81 -15.35
CA GLU A 248 9.47 9.28 -15.29
C GLU A 248 9.90 9.82 -13.91
N LEU A 249 10.05 8.97 -12.89
CA LEU A 249 10.35 9.37 -11.50
C LEU A 249 11.85 9.36 -11.17
N ASN A 250 12.70 9.12 -12.17
CA ASN A 250 14.02 8.53 -11.97
C ASN A 250 15.18 9.54 -11.91
N GLU A 251 15.03 10.61 -11.12
CA GLU A 251 16.14 11.56 -10.91
C GLU A 251 16.57 11.60 -9.44
N ASN A 252 17.67 10.89 -9.15
CA ASN A 252 18.42 10.86 -7.89
C ASN A 252 17.95 9.85 -6.82
N LEU A 253 17.93 8.56 -7.18
CA LEU A 253 17.92 7.47 -6.20
C LEU A 253 19.07 7.65 -5.20
N ASP A 254 18.74 7.81 -3.92
CA ASP A 254 19.75 7.84 -2.86
C ASP A 254 20.44 6.48 -2.79
N ILE A 255 21.71 6.43 -3.16
CA ILE A 255 22.57 5.24 -3.14
C ILE A 255 23.38 5.13 -1.85
N SER A 256 23.08 5.94 -0.82
CA SER A 256 23.72 5.84 0.48
C SER A 256 23.59 4.43 1.07
N ASN A 257 24.61 4.01 1.84
CA ASN A 257 24.58 2.72 2.53
C ASN A 257 23.33 2.56 3.40
N GLN A 258 22.88 3.64 4.03
CA GLN A 258 21.67 3.65 4.85
C GLN A 258 20.41 3.39 4.01
N ALA A 259 20.29 4.00 2.83
CA ALA A 259 19.17 3.76 1.91
C ALA A 259 19.18 2.33 1.37
N LEU A 260 20.36 1.77 1.06
CA LEU A 260 20.49 0.37 0.63
C LEU A 260 20.03 -0.61 1.73
N ILE A 261 20.44 -0.39 2.99
CA ILE A 261 19.99 -1.20 4.13
C ILE A 261 18.48 -1.07 4.33
N ALA A 262 17.92 0.14 4.22
CA ALA A 262 16.49 0.36 4.34
C ALA A 262 15.69 -0.42 3.28
N ARG A 263 16.12 -0.38 2.01
CA ARG A 263 15.52 -1.16 0.93
C ARG A 263 15.63 -2.66 1.15
N GLN A 264 16.76 -3.14 1.70
CA GLN A 264 16.93 -4.55 2.04
C GLN A 264 15.93 -4.97 3.14
N LYS A 265 15.74 -4.16 4.19
CA LYS A 265 14.74 -4.40 5.23
C LYS A 265 13.32 -4.42 4.65
N LEU A 266 12.99 -3.49 3.75
CA LEU A 266 11.70 -3.45 3.06
C LEU A 266 11.42 -4.75 2.27
N ARG A 267 12.42 -5.25 1.54
CA ARG A 267 12.33 -6.52 0.78
C ARG A 267 12.12 -7.74 1.65
N GLN A 268 12.64 -7.73 2.87
CA GLN A 268 12.52 -8.86 3.81
C GLN A 268 11.13 -8.95 4.47
N LEU A 269 10.29 -7.92 4.34
CA LEU A 269 8.95 -7.95 4.93
C LEU A 269 8.07 -9.04 4.26
N PRO A 270 7.33 -9.83 5.04
CA PRO A 270 6.22 -10.64 4.53
C PRO A 270 5.19 -9.77 3.81
N ASP A 271 4.50 -10.34 2.81
CA ASP A 271 3.51 -9.61 1.97
C ASP A 271 2.49 -8.86 2.83
N SER A 272 1.94 -9.50 3.87
CA SER A 272 0.96 -8.86 4.75
C SER A 272 1.49 -7.64 5.51
N LEU A 273 2.74 -7.69 5.96
CA LEU A 273 3.36 -6.56 6.69
C LEU A 273 3.77 -5.44 5.73
N PHE A 274 4.17 -5.80 4.51
CA PHE A 274 4.44 -4.84 3.45
C PHE A 274 3.17 -4.11 3.01
N GLU A 275 2.05 -4.82 2.84
CA GLU A 275 0.73 -4.24 2.55
C GLU A 275 0.27 -3.29 3.66
N ASP A 276 0.40 -3.71 4.94
CA ASP A 276 0.10 -2.84 6.10
C ASP A 276 0.96 -1.55 6.08
N LEU A 277 2.25 -1.66 5.74
CA LEU A 277 3.14 -0.50 5.62
C LEU A 277 2.75 0.41 4.45
N ALA A 278 2.40 -0.17 3.29
CA ALA A 278 1.95 0.58 2.12
C ALA A 278 0.65 1.34 2.42
N MET A 279 -0.28 0.73 3.15
CA MET A 279 -1.49 1.40 3.64
C MET A 279 -1.19 2.54 4.61
N ASP A 280 -0.23 2.34 5.52
CA ASP A 280 0.18 3.38 6.47
C ASP A 280 0.80 4.60 5.75
N VAL A 281 1.55 4.39 4.67
CA VAL A 281 2.10 5.45 3.81
C VAL A 281 1.02 6.13 2.97
N TYR A 282 0.07 5.35 2.45
CA TYR A 282 -1.10 5.88 1.74
C TYR A 282 -1.94 6.81 2.62
N ASP A 283 -2.20 6.41 3.87
CA ASP A 283 -2.87 7.27 4.87
C ASP A 283 -2.13 8.60 5.06
N GLU A 284 -0.80 8.58 5.11
CA GLU A 284 0.01 9.79 5.28
C GLU A 284 0.01 10.68 4.04
N VAL A 285 0.05 10.11 2.83
CA VAL A 285 -0.12 10.85 1.57
C VAL A 285 -1.45 11.59 1.57
N GLU A 286 -2.54 10.87 1.82
CA GLU A 286 -3.89 11.43 1.90
C GLU A 286 -3.97 12.55 2.95
N ARG A 287 -3.35 12.38 4.12
CA ARG A 287 -3.30 13.41 5.16
C ARG A 287 -2.53 14.66 4.68
N ARG A 288 -1.40 14.51 3.99
CA ARG A 288 -0.59 15.63 3.47
C ARG A 288 -1.34 16.40 2.39
N GLU A 289 -2.00 15.71 1.46
CA GLU A 289 -2.83 16.32 0.41
C GLU A 289 -4.04 17.04 0.99
N LEU A 290 -4.71 16.40 1.96
CA LEU A 290 -5.86 16.98 2.63
C LEU A 290 -5.47 18.22 3.45
N LYS A 291 -4.32 18.20 4.11
CA LYS A 291 -3.74 19.38 4.77
C LYS A 291 -3.50 20.52 3.77
N SER A 292 -2.90 20.23 2.61
CA SER A 292 -2.70 21.23 1.55
C SER A 292 -4.02 21.84 1.07
N THR A 293 -5.01 20.97 0.84
CA THR A 293 -6.37 21.38 0.44
C THR A 293 -7.05 22.25 1.49
N TRP A 294 -6.94 21.88 2.77
CA TRP A 294 -7.46 22.66 3.89
C TRP A 294 -6.90 24.07 3.93
N HIS A 295 -5.56 24.21 3.86
CA HIS A 295 -4.89 25.51 3.86
C HIS A 295 -5.27 26.37 2.64
N ALA A 296 -5.57 25.75 1.49
CA ALA A 296 -5.97 26.46 0.29
C ALA A 296 -7.46 26.88 0.29
N GLN A 297 -8.33 26.15 0.99
CA GLN A 297 -9.78 26.33 0.92
C GLN A 297 -10.35 27.21 2.04
N VAL A 298 -9.85 27.02 3.26
CA VAL A 298 -10.51 27.48 4.47
C VAL A 298 -10.09 28.91 4.82
N ASP A 299 -11.00 29.68 5.42
CA ASP A 299 -10.68 31.01 5.97
C ASP A 299 -9.46 30.91 6.91
N ARG A 300 -8.52 31.84 6.75
CA ARG A 300 -7.31 31.93 7.58
C ARG A 300 -7.60 31.86 9.08
N LYS A 301 -8.74 32.38 9.54
CA LYS A 301 -9.16 32.33 10.94
C LYS A 301 -9.45 30.93 11.45
N LEU A 302 -9.88 30.01 10.59
CA LEU A 302 -10.22 28.63 10.94
C LEU A 302 -9.04 27.67 10.73
N ILE A 303 -7.95 28.09 10.07
CA ILE A 303 -6.74 27.27 9.89
C ILE A 303 -6.21 26.67 11.20
N PRO A 304 -6.11 27.43 12.32
CA PRO A 304 -5.63 26.89 13.58
C PRO A 304 -6.51 25.77 14.17
N LEU A 305 -7.74 25.56 13.68
CA LEU A 305 -8.60 24.48 14.15
C LEU A 305 -8.17 23.11 13.62
N HIS A 306 -7.36 23.06 12.56
CA HIS A 306 -6.77 21.82 12.04
C HIS A 306 -5.47 21.48 12.79
N VAL A 307 -5.60 20.97 14.01
CA VAL A 307 -4.48 20.68 14.92
C VAL A 307 -4.04 19.21 14.85
N VAL A 308 -4.08 18.57 13.68
CA VAL A 308 -3.63 17.17 13.56
C VAL A 308 -2.33 17.09 12.75
N PRO A 309 -1.16 17.27 13.40
CA PRO A 309 0.12 17.34 12.71
C PRO A 309 0.55 15.99 12.10
N PHE A 310 0.00 14.89 12.59
CA PHE A 310 0.30 13.51 12.21
C PHE A 310 -0.98 12.68 12.12
N LEU A 311 -0.90 11.41 11.70
CA LEU A 311 -2.07 10.53 11.61
C LEU A 311 -2.74 10.31 12.99
N PRO A 312 -4.08 10.45 13.09
CA PRO A 312 -4.82 10.12 14.31
C PRO A 312 -4.62 8.66 14.74
N VAL A 313 -4.66 8.45 16.05
CA VAL A 313 -4.59 7.10 16.65
C VAL A 313 -5.79 6.29 16.18
N ASN A 314 -5.52 5.08 15.68
CA ASN A 314 -6.56 4.09 15.43
C ASN A 314 -6.58 3.09 16.61
N PRO A 315 -7.68 3.01 17.39
CA PRO A 315 -7.80 2.08 18.51
C PRO A 315 -7.69 0.59 18.13
N THR A 316 -7.90 0.24 16.86
CA THR A 316 -7.78 -1.15 16.39
C THR A 316 -6.33 -1.57 16.12
N PHE A 317 -5.39 -0.62 16.14
CA PHE A 317 -3.97 -0.87 15.91
C PHE A 317 -3.19 -0.88 17.24
N SER A 318 -2.08 -1.63 17.27
CA SER A 318 -1.17 -1.61 18.40
C SER A 318 -0.53 -0.23 18.59
N ALA A 319 -0.07 0.06 19.81
CA ALA A 319 0.66 1.29 20.11
C ALA A 319 1.87 1.47 19.18
N THR A 320 2.63 0.40 18.91
CA THR A 320 3.78 0.40 18.00
C THR A 320 3.40 0.77 16.57
N ARG A 321 2.31 0.23 16.03
CA ARG A 321 1.84 0.59 14.68
C ARG A 321 1.39 2.05 14.62
N ASN A 322 0.62 2.51 15.62
CA ASN A 322 0.22 3.91 15.70
C ASN A 322 1.43 4.85 15.79
N GLN A 323 2.45 4.50 16.59
CA GLN A 323 3.69 5.26 16.68
C GLN A 323 4.42 5.28 15.32
N GLY A 324 4.49 4.15 14.61
CA GLY A 324 5.05 4.06 13.26
C GLY A 324 4.35 5.01 12.28
N ARG A 325 3.01 4.96 12.22
CA ARG A 325 2.18 5.85 11.39
C ARG A 325 2.42 7.32 11.70
N GLN A 326 2.50 7.70 12.97
CA GLN A 326 2.73 9.09 13.38
C GLN A 326 4.15 9.58 13.06
N LYS A 327 5.15 8.70 13.10
CA LYS A 327 6.53 9.01 12.71
C LYS A 327 6.66 9.39 11.23
N LEU A 328 5.77 8.93 10.35
CA LEU A 328 5.77 9.31 8.92
C LEU A 328 5.63 10.82 8.71
N ALA A 329 4.92 11.52 9.61
CA ALA A 329 4.77 12.98 9.54
C ALA A 329 6.09 13.74 9.75
N ARG A 330 7.13 13.10 10.30
CA ARG A 330 8.45 13.71 10.52
C ARG A 330 9.32 13.72 9.26
N TYR A 331 8.97 12.93 8.25
CA TYR A 331 9.77 12.85 7.02
C TYR A 331 9.68 14.17 6.25
N GLY A 332 10.83 14.70 5.85
CA GLY A 332 10.91 15.79 4.88
C GLY A 332 10.32 15.37 3.52
N VAL A 333 10.05 16.35 2.64
CA VAL A 333 9.45 16.08 1.33
C VAL A 333 10.32 15.11 0.51
N LYS A 334 11.63 15.35 0.46
CA LYS A 334 12.58 14.50 -0.28
C LYS A 334 12.61 13.07 0.26
N ASP A 335 12.78 12.90 1.57
CA ASP A 335 12.89 11.57 2.19
C ASP A 335 11.59 10.78 2.06
N PHE A 336 10.44 11.46 2.21
CA PHE A 336 9.14 10.82 2.05
C PHE A 336 8.90 10.37 0.61
N ASN A 337 9.26 11.19 -0.38
CA ASN A 337 9.14 10.83 -1.79
C ASN A 337 10.06 9.64 -2.15
N THR A 338 11.29 9.61 -1.63
CA THR A 338 12.19 8.46 -1.77
C THR A 338 11.57 7.20 -1.16
N PHE A 339 10.96 7.31 0.02
CA PHE A 339 10.31 6.17 0.66
C PHE A 339 9.11 5.64 -0.13
N ILE A 340 8.27 6.53 -0.67
CA ILE A 340 7.17 6.15 -1.56
C ILE A 340 7.71 5.44 -2.80
N TYR A 341 8.77 5.98 -3.41
CA TYR A 341 9.40 5.38 -4.58
C TYR A 341 9.93 3.96 -4.29
N ASP A 342 10.55 3.75 -3.12
CA ASP A 342 11.03 2.43 -2.69
C ASP A 342 9.88 1.43 -2.49
N ILE A 343 8.75 1.88 -1.93
CA ILE A 343 7.52 1.08 -1.82
C ILE A 343 7.00 0.71 -3.21
N LEU A 344 6.86 1.68 -4.12
CA LEU A 344 6.35 1.44 -5.47
C LEU A 344 7.24 0.47 -6.26
N ASN A 345 8.57 0.60 -6.14
CA ASN A 345 9.51 -0.34 -6.73
C ASN A 345 9.35 -1.75 -6.15
N GLU A 346 9.11 -1.86 -4.85
CA GLU A 346 8.88 -3.15 -4.21
C GLU A 346 7.52 -3.76 -4.61
N VAL A 347 6.47 -2.94 -4.81
CA VAL A 347 5.21 -3.41 -5.40
C VAL A 347 5.45 -3.95 -6.81
N ARG A 348 6.17 -3.22 -7.67
CA ARG A 348 6.54 -3.69 -9.02
C ARG A 348 7.27 -5.04 -8.96
N ARG A 349 8.25 -5.18 -8.08
CA ARG A 349 9.00 -6.43 -7.91
C ARG A 349 8.12 -7.60 -7.45
N ARG A 350 7.21 -7.37 -6.49
CA ARG A 350 6.35 -8.42 -5.91
C ARG A 350 5.23 -8.86 -6.84
N TYR A 351 4.67 -7.94 -7.62
CA TYR A 351 3.41 -8.17 -8.32
C TYR A 351 3.48 -8.02 -9.85
N TYR A 352 4.57 -7.50 -10.43
CA TYR A 352 4.66 -7.24 -11.89
C TYR A 352 5.83 -7.94 -12.57
N ASP A 353 7.03 -7.88 -12.00
CA ASP A 353 8.22 -8.42 -12.65
C ASP A 353 8.20 -9.98 -12.74
N LEU A 354 7.23 -10.62 -12.08
CA LEU A 354 6.98 -12.06 -12.17
C LEU A 354 6.01 -12.46 -13.31
N ILE A 355 5.42 -11.49 -14.03
CA ILE A 355 4.28 -11.71 -14.96
C ILE A 355 4.67 -11.50 -16.44
N GLN A 356 5.84 -10.94 -16.76
CA GLN A 356 6.25 -10.85 -18.17
C GLN A 356 6.66 -12.23 -18.72
N PRO A 357 6.08 -12.71 -19.84
CA PRO A 357 6.67 -13.81 -20.59
C PRO A 357 8.03 -13.33 -21.10
N SER A 358 9.10 -13.96 -20.64
CA SER A 358 10.43 -13.78 -21.19
C SER A 358 10.44 -14.31 -22.63
N THR A 359 10.16 -13.46 -23.61
CA THR A 359 10.61 -13.65 -24.99
C THR A 359 12.09 -13.35 -25.10
N VAL A 360 12.92 -14.11 -24.35
CA VAL A 360 14.36 -14.24 -24.62
C VAL A 360 14.77 -15.65 -24.21
N SER A 361 14.53 -16.61 -25.08
CA SER A 361 15.23 -17.87 -25.08
C SER A 361 16.63 -17.66 -25.67
N THR A 362 17.66 -17.57 -24.81
CA THR A 362 18.93 -18.27 -25.07
C THR A 362 19.81 -18.38 -23.82
N SER A 363 19.94 -19.62 -23.36
CA SER A 363 21.06 -20.26 -22.66
C SER A 363 21.95 -19.42 -21.73
N THR A 364 21.89 -19.70 -20.43
CA THR A 364 23.09 -20.18 -19.72
C THR A 364 22.71 -21.06 -18.54
N LYS A 365 23.47 -22.14 -18.37
CA LYS A 365 23.26 -23.28 -17.49
C LYS A 365 23.14 -22.88 -16.01
N TYR A 366 22.04 -23.26 -15.36
CA TYR A 366 21.98 -23.31 -13.90
C TYR A 366 22.79 -24.52 -13.40
N HIS A 367 23.95 -24.27 -12.81
CA HIS A 367 24.56 -25.23 -11.90
C HIS A 367 23.66 -25.37 -10.67
N THR A 368 23.21 -26.59 -10.44
CA THR A 368 22.54 -27.01 -9.21
C THR A 368 23.59 -27.39 -8.17
N LEU A 369 23.21 -27.24 -6.88
CA LEU A 369 23.71 -27.91 -5.66
C LEU A 369 24.76 -27.16 -4.81
N PRO A 370 24.89 -27.45 -3.49
CA PRO A 370 24.08 -28.36 -2.65
C PRO A 370 23.57 -27.77 -1.31
N ARG A 371 22.63 -28.52 -0.75
CA ARG A 371 22.15 -28.50 0.63
C ARG A 371 23.00 -29.50 1.44
N GLN A 372 23.57 -29.12 2.60
CA GLN A 372 23.63 -29.91 3.85
C GLN A 372 24.50 -29.29 4.97
N ASN A 373 23.88 -29.21 6.16
CA ASN A 373 24.33 -29.62 7.51
C ASN A 373 25.50 -28.94 8.30
N LYS A 374 25.08 -28.26 9.39
CA LYS A 374 25.35 -28.51 10.84
C LYS A 374 26.74 -28.23 11.49
N VAL A 375 26.66 -27.46 12.60
CA VAL A 375 27.57 -27.28 13.79
C VAL A 375 28.84 -26.44 13.51
N SER A 376 29.24 -25.39 14.26
CA SER A 376 29.53 -25.30 15.70
C SER A 376 29.79 -23.85 16.17
N SER A 377 29.75 -23.65 17.49
CA SER A 377 29.87 -22.46 18.35
C SER A 377 31.21 -21.67 18.33
N ILE A 378 31.21 -20.51 19.04
CA ILE A 378 32.34 -19.69 19.63
C ILE A 378 32.84 -18.54 18.71
N ALA A 379 33.10 -17.29 19.12
CA ALA A 379 33.08 -16.54 20.39
C ALA A 379 32.96 -15.02 20.13
N MET A 380 32.63 -14.30 21.21
CA MET A 380 32.66 -12.85 21.42
C MET A 380 33.97 -12.18 20.97
N ILE A 381 33.86 -11.03 20.30
CA ILE A 381 34.80 -9.90 20.45
C ILE A 381 33.96 -8.63 20.55
N ASP A 382 34.22 -7.92 21.64
CA ASP A 382 33.61 -6.70 22.14
C ASP A 382 34.44 -5.50 21.64
N SER A 383 33.81 -4.47 21.07
CA SER A 383 34.36 -3.11 21.10
C SER A 383 33.26 -2.07 20.82
N ASP A 384 32.91 -1.37 21.89
CA ASP A 384 32.22 -0.09 22.02
C ASP A 384 32.22 0.82 20.79
N ASP A 385 31.02 1.23 20.36
CA ASP A 385 30.67 2.61 19.99
C ASP A 385 29.15 2.69 19.69
N GLU A 386 28.31 2.66 20.73
CA GLU A 386 26.88 3.03 20.64
C GLU A 386 26.65 4.47 21.12
N PRO A 387 26.04 5.36 20.31
CA PRO A 387 25.57 6.65 20.80
C PRO A 387 24.29 6.49 21.62
N VAL A 388 24.29 7.07 22.82
CA VAL A 388 23.22 7.08 23.82
C VAL A 388 21.87 7.46 23.21
N TYR A 389 20.93 6.51 23.17
CA TYR A 389 19.53 6.74 22.83
C TYR A 389 18.63 6.19 23.95
N ASP A 390 17.75 7.06 24.46
CA ASP A 390 16.81 6.79 25.55
C ASP A 390 15.96 5.53 25.30
N LYS A 391 16.16 4.52 26.15
CA LYS A 391 15.31 3.33 26.24
C LYS A 391 14.07 3.69 27.06
N VAL A 392 12.96 3.99 26.40
CA VAL A 392 11.64 3.97 27.04
C VAL A 392 10.79 2.84 26.48
N ALA A 393 10.35 1.98 27.41
CA ALA A 393 9.51 0.78 27.31
C ALA A 393 10.26 -0.56 27.20
N SER A 394 10.50 -1.15 28.36
CA SER A 394 10.84 -2.55 28.60
C SER A 394 9.69 -3.47 28.22
N ASP A 395 9.97 -4.43 27.34
CA ASP A 395 9.17 -5.62 27.12
C ASP A 395 9.33 -6.53 28.34
N ASP A 396 8.31 -6.60 29.20
CA ASP A 396 8.05 -7.71 30.12
C ASP A 396 6.63 -7.54 30.68
N ASP A 397 5.66 -8.23 30.08
CA ASP A 397 4.74 -9.07 30.85
C ASP A 397 3.75 -9.86 29.97
N SER A 398 4.00 -11.17 29.97
CA SER A 398 3.01 -12.22 30.26
C SER A 398 1.95 -12.59 29.20
N ASN A 399 2.29 -13.66 28.49
CA ASN A 399 1.40 -14.68 27.94
C ASN A 399 0.18 -14.96 28.85
N SER A 400 -1.01 -14.68 28.33
CA SER A 400 -2.23 -15.41 28.65
C SER A 400 -2.99 -15.64 27.34
N PHE A 401 -2.78 -16.83 26.77
CA PHE A 401 -3.48 -17.30 25.59
C PHE A 401 -4.94 -17.59 25.95
N ASN A 402 -5.86 -16.80 25.40
CA ASN A 402 -7.26 -17.21 25.29
C ASN A 402 -7.57 -17.47 23.81
N ASN A 403 -7.76 -18.75 23.50
CA ASN A 403 -8.03 -19.31 22.18
C ASN A 403 -9.36 -18.78 21.63
N ASN A 404 -9.33 -17.77 20.75
CA ASN A 404 -10.43 -17.45 19.83
C ASN A 404 -9.96 -16.83 18.49
N ASN A 405 -8.67 -16.91 18.15
CA ASN A 405 -8.09 -16.24 16.97
C ASN A 405 -7.90 -17.12 15.72
N ASN A 406 -8.39 -18.37 15.72
CA ASN A 406 -8.11 -19.29 14.62
C ASN A 406 -8.75 -18.85 13.27
N ASN A 407 -9.87 -18.14 13.26
CA ASN A 407 -10.56 -17.79 12.01
C ASN A 407 -9.97 -16.58 11.25
N LYS A 408 -9.29 -15.64 11.92
CA LYS A 408 -8.64 -14.47 11.26
C LYS A 408 -7.25 -14.80 10.73
N VAL A 409 -6.53 -15.72 11.39
CA VAL A 409 -5.20 -16.18 10.97
C VAL A 409 -5.30 -17.18 9.79
N GLN A 410 -6.33 -18.04 9.76
CA GLN A 410 -6.58 -18.92 8.59
C GLN A 410 -6.91 -18.14 7.31
N LYS A 411 -7.72 -17.06 7.39
CA LYS A 411 -8.14 -16.25 6.21
C LYS A 411 -6.98 -15.53 5.51
N ARG A 412 -5.99 -15.01 6.25
CA ARG A 412 -4.81 -14.32 5.68
C ARG A 412 -3.76 -15.28 5.09
N ILE A 413 -3.61 -16.49 5.64
CA ILE A 413 -2.64 -17.50 5.17
C ILE A 413 -3.10 -18.17 3.85
N ILE A 414 -4.41 -18.21 3.58
CA ILE A 414 -4.98 -18.82 2.37
C ILE A 414 -4.84 -17.89 1.15
N LEU A 415 -4.92 -16.56 1.34
CA LEU A 415 -4.79 -15.57 0.26
C LEU A 415 -3.41 -15.60 -0.41
N SER A 416 -2.31 -15.69 0.34
CA SER A 416 -0.96 -15.74 -0.26
C SER A 416 -0.61 -17.09 -0.91
N LYS A 417 -1.26 -18.19 -0.49
CA LYS A 417 -1.07 -19.53 -1.08
C LYS A 417 -1.97 -19.80 -2.30
N LYS A 418 -3.19 -19.26 -2.34
CA LYS A 418 -4.11 -19.39 -3.49
C LYS A 418 -3.72 -18.49 -4.66
N PHE A 419 -3.21 -17.28 -4.39
CA PHE A 419 -2.77 -16.37 -5.44
C PHE A 419 -1.56 -16.92 -6.24
N LYS A 420 -0.61 -17.59 -5.56
CA LYS A 420 0.49 -18.34 -6.20
C LYS A 420 0.04 -19.55 -7.04
N LYS A 421 -1.17 -20.09 -6.80
CA LYS A 421 -1.72 -21.23 -7.55
C LYS A 421 -2.52 -20.78 -8.79
N LEU A 422 -3.14 -19.60 -8.75
CA LEU A 422 -3.93 -19.02 -9.85
C LEU A 422 -3.05 -18.64 -11.06
N VAL A 423 -1.85 -18.12 -10.83
CA VAL A 423 -0.92 -17.75 -11.93
C VAL A 423 -0.36 -18.98 -12.66
N LYS A 424 -0.40 -20.18 -12.04
CA LYS A 424 0.16 -21.41 -12.63
C LYS A 424 -0.79 -22.11 -13.62
N ASN A 425 -2.09 -21.77 -13.59
CA ASN A 425 -3.13 -22.48 -14.35
C ASN A 425 -3.72 -21.66 -15.52
N GLN A 426 -3.29 -20.41 -15.73
CA GLN A 426 -3.72 -19.59 -16.89
C GLN A 426 -3.00 -19.93 -18.21
N PHE A 427 -2.13 -20.94 -18.23
CA PHE A 427 -1.43 -21.41 -19.43
C PHE A 427 -1.89 -22.80 -19.88
N ILE A 428 -3.18 -22.97 -20.20
CA ILE A 428 -3.62 -23.97 -21.19
C ILE A 428 -4.85 -23.40 -21.89
N ASP A 429 -4.67 -22.79 -23.08
CA ASP A 429 -5.49 -23.09 -24.25
C ASP A 429 -4.94 -22.42 -25.52
N ASN A 430 -4.29 -23.24 -26.36
CA ASN A 430 -3.90 -22.93 -27.74
C ASN A 430 -5.08 -23.18 -28.70
N SER A 431 -6.07 -22.29 -28.76
CA SER A 431 -7.07 -22.37 -29.85
C SER A 431 -7.54 -21.05 -30.44
N LEU A 432 -7.06 -19.89 -29.97
CA LEU A 432 -7.51 -18.58 -30.47
C LEU A 432 -6.59 -17.93 -31.52
N LEU A 433 -5.78 -18.70 -32.25
CA LEU A 433 -4.86 -18.18 -33.27
C LEU A 433 -5.33 -18.42 -34.73
N SER A 434 -6.53 -18.97 -34.97
CA SER A 434 -7.00 -19.26 -36.33
C SER A 434 -8.10 -18.31 -36.85
N SER A 435 -8.45 -17.24 -36.14
CA SER A 435 -9.62 -16.42 -36.49
C SER A 435 -9.35 -14.94 -36.78
N ILE A 436 -8.09 -14.51 -36.92
CA ILE A 436 -7.74 -13.08 -37.11
C ILE A 436 -7.20 -12.77 -38.52
N GLU A 437 -7.16 -13.72 -39.45
CA GLU A 437 -6.68 -13.47 -40.83
C GLU A 437 -7.69 -12.82 -41.77
N SER A 438 -8.87 -12.41 -41.31
CA SER A 438 -9.90 -11.83 -42.18
C SER A 438 -10.42 -10.51 -41.65
N THR A 439 -9.71 -9.41 -41.91
CA THR A 439 -10.30 -8.09 -42.25
C THR A 439 -9.18 -7.07 -42.54
N ASN A 440 -8.77 -7.00 -43.80
CA ASN A 440 -7.96 -5.91 -44.36
C ASN A 440 -8.88 -4.73 -44.71
N LEU A 441 -8.59 -3.54 -44.18
CA LEU A 441 -8.93 -2.23 -44.74
C LEU A 441 -8.20 -1.16 -43.92
N PHE A 442 -7.13 -0.55 -44.46
CA PHE A 442 -6.72 0.87 -44.37
C PHE A 442 -5.26 1.05 -44.92
N ASP A 443 -5.00 2.19 -45.55
CA ASP A 443 -3.92 2.49 -46.51
C ASP A 443 -2.47 2.09 -46.13
N ASN A 444 -1.86 1.23 -46.96
CA ASN A 444 -0.53 0.64 -46.78
C ASN A 444 0.68 1.53 -47.16
N SER A 445 0.49 2.68 -47.80
CA SER A 445 1.63 3.46 -48.32
C SER A 445 2.29 4.39 -47.30
N ASN A 446 1.59 4.80 -46.24
CA ASN A 446 2.15 5.62 -45.17
C ASN A 446 2.73 4.78 -44.01
N LEU A 447 2.26 3.53 -43.83
CA LEU A 447 2.79 2.62 -42.80
C LEU A 447 4.19 2.12 -43.16
N GLU A 448 4.45 1.76 -44.42
CA GLU A 448 5.76 1.25 -44.85
C GLU A 448 6.89 2.28 -44.63
N ILE A 449 6.62 3.57 -44.78
CA ILE A 449 7.64 4.62 -44.59
C ILE A 449 7.94 4.80 -43.10
N ILE A 450 6.90 4.82 -42.24
CA ILE A 450 7.04 4.98 -40.79
C ILE A 450 7.70 3.73 -40.19
N GLU A 451 7.29 2.54 -40.62
CA GLU A 451 7.81 1.26 -40.12
C GLU A 451 9.28 1.05 -40.52
N ASN A 452 9.67 1.47 -41.73
CA ASN A 452 11.07 1.43 -42.17
C ASN A 452 11.95 2.46 -41.42
N GLN A 453 11.44 3.66 -41.13
CA GLN A 453 12.17 4.66 -40.33
C GLN A 453 12.32 4.24 -38.85
N TYR A 454 11.25 3.72 -38.24
CA TYR A 454 11.28 3.21 -36.87
C TYR A 454 12.18 1.97 -36.74
N SER A 455 12.14 1.06 -37.72
CA SER A 455 13.00 -0.14 -37.77
C SER A 455 14.48 0.23 -37.90
N SER A 456 14.79 1.27 -38.68
CA SER A 456 16.14 1.83 -38.81
C SER A 456 16.64 2.42 -37.49
N ASP A 457 15.85 3.27 -36.84
CA ASP A 457 16.24 3.91 -35.57
C ASP A 457 16.40 2.90 -34.43
N LEU A 458 15.50 1.91 -34.34
CA LEU A 458 15.63 0.82 -33.36
C LEU A 458 16.91 0.01 -33.58
N LYS A 459 17.25 -0.33 -34.83
CA LYS A 459 18.48 -1.06 -35.16
C LYS A 459 19.72 -0.27 -34.77
N SER A 460 19.75 1.03 -35.04
CA SER A 460 20.86 1.91 -34.63
C SER A 460 21.00 2.00 -33.11
N ARG A 461 19.88 2.08 -32.38
CA ARG A 461 19.88 2.10 -30.91
C ARG A 461 20.33 0.78 -30.31
N ILE A 462 19.90 -0.35 -30.86
CA ILE A 462 20.33 -1.69 -30.45
C ILE A 462 21.84 -1.84 -30.63
N ILE A 463 22.38 -1.49 -31.80
CA ILE A 463 23.83 -1.55 -32.07
C ILE A 463 24.60 -0.66 -31.08
N ASN A 464 24.11 0.53 -30.78
CA ASN A 464 24.76 1.43 -29.82
C ASN A 464 24.74 0.86 -28.40
N THR A 465 23.61 0.27 -27.97
CA THR A 465 23.54 -0.43 -26.67
C THR A 465 24.43 -1.66 -26.60
N GLU A 466 24.54 -2.44 -27.68
CA GLU A 466 25.46 -3.59 -27.76
C GLU A 466 26.92 -3.16 -27.66
N MET A 467 27.29 -2.03 -28.29
CA MET A 467 28.64 -1.46 -28.15
C MET A 467 28.90 -0.97 -26.72
N GLN A 468 27.93 -0.32 -26.07
CA GLN A 468 28.06 0.09 -24.66
C GLN A 468 28.21 -1.12 -23.72
N VAL A 469 27.44 -2.19 -23.95
CA VAL A 469 27.57 -3.43 -23.16
C VAL A 469 28.94 -4.08 -23.36
N LYS A 470 29.47 -4.12 -24.59
CA LYS A 470 30.83 -4.60 -24.86
C LYS A 470 31.89 -3.76 -24.17
N TYR A 471 31.75 -2.43 -24.21
CA TYR A 471 32.65 -1.51 -23.51
C TYR A 471 32.64 -1.74 -21.99
N LEU A 472 31.46 -1.85 -21.38
CA LEU A 472 31.31 -2.13 -19.94
C LEU A 472 31.87 -3.51 -19.56
N ALA A 473 31.72 -4.52 -20.42
CA ALA A 473 32.30 -5.83 -20.21
C ALA A 473 33.84 -5.79 -20.20
N CYS A 474 34.46 -5.02 -21.11
CA CYS A 474 35.90 -4.78 -21.11
C CYS A 474 36.35 -4.05 -19.84
N ALA A 475 35.68 -2.96 -19.46
CA ALA A 475 36.00 -2.22 -18.24
C ALA A 475 35.88 -3.09 -16.97
N HIS A 476 34.90 -4.00 -16.93
CA HIS A 476 34.74 -4.95 -15.83
C HIS A 476 35.87 -6.00 -15.80
N ILE A 477 36.43 -6.41 -16.94
CA ILE A 477 37.60 -7.28 -17.01
C ILE A 477 38.84 -6.54 -16.46
N ASP A 478 39.03 -5.28 -16.84
CA ASP A 478 40.15 -4.46 -16.38
C ASP A 478 40.10 -4.24 -14.86
N LEU A 479 38.93 -3.88 -14.31
CA LEU A 479 38.73 -3.75 -12.86
C LEU A 479 38.96 -5.07 -12.11
N LYS A 480 38.56 -6.20 -12.71
CA LYS A 480 38.81 -7.53 -12.13
C LYS A 480 40.30 -7.85 -12.09
N ASN A 481 41.06 -7.44 -13.11
CA ASN A 481 42.50 -7.60 -13.15
C ASN A 481 43.18 -6.71 -12.09
N GLU A 482 42.75 -5.46 -11.94
CA GLU A 482 43.24 -4.55 -10.89
C GLU A 482 42.97 -5.10 -9.49
N LEU A 483 41.77 -5.63 -9.24
CA LEU A 483 41.42 -6.30 -7.97
C LEU A 483 42.29 -7.53 -7.71
N SER A 484 42.70 -8.27 -8.75
CA SER A 484 43.61 -9.41 -8.62
C SER A 484 45.03 -8.96 -8.27
N VAL A 485 45.50 -7.87 -8.85
CA VAL A 485 46.82 -7.28 -8.54
C VAL A 485 46.84 -6.77 -7.10
N LEU A 486 45.80 -6.07 -6.66
CA LEU A 486 45.67 -5.61 -5.28
C LEU A 486 45.63 -6.77 -4.29
N HIS A 487 44.91 -7.86 -4.60
CA HIS A 487 44.93 -9.07 -3.78
C HIS A 487 46.34 -9.69 -3.68
N GLN A 488 47.10 -9.74 -4.77
CA GLN A 488 48.49 -10.22 -4.73
C GLN A 488 49.42 -9.30 -3.91
N MET A 489 49.23 -7.98 -3.97
CA MET A 489 50.00 -7.05 -3.14
C MET A 489 49.69 -7.23 -1.66
N ILE A 490 48.41 -7.40 -1.30
CA ILE A 490 47.99 -7.68 0.09
C ILE A 490 48.60 -8.99 0.58
N GLN A 491 48.59 -10.04 -0.23
CA GLN A 491 49.21 -11.33 0.14
C GLN A 491 50.73 -11.19 0.35
N ARG A 492 51.46 -10.47 -0.52
CA ARG A 492 52.89 -10.21 -0.31
C ARG A 492 53.17 -9.45 0.99
N LEU A 493 52.37 -8.45 1.32
CA LEU A 493 52.54 -7.69 2.57
C LEU A 493 52.25 -8.54 3.81
N LEU A 494 51.28 -9.46 3.72
CA LEU A 494 51.00 -10.44 4.77
C LEU A 494 52.16 -11.43 4.94
N ASP A 495 52.74 -11.91 3.83
CA ASP A 495 53.90 -12.79 3.84
C ASP A 495 55.15 -12.10 4.39
N GLU A 496 55.42 -10.85 3.99
CA GLU A 496 56.51 -10.03 4.55
C GLU A 496 56.31 -9.76 6.04
N SER A 497 55.07 -9.49 6.48
CA SER A 497 54.74 -9.36 7.90
C SER A 497 54.97 -10.66 8.67
N LEU A 498 54.71 -11.82 8.06
CA LEU A 498 54.92 -13.13 8.66
C LEU A 498 56.42 -13.46 8.76
N VAL A 499 57.19 -13.18 7.71
CA VAL A 499 58.65 -13.33 7.68
C VAL A 499 59.30 -12.43 8.72
N ASN A 500 58.85 -11.18 8.88
CA ASN A 500 59.34 -10.27 9.91
C ASN A 500 59.04 -10.78 11.33
N LYS A 501 57.86 -11.37 11.57
CA LYS A 501 57.52 -12.02 12.86
C LYS A 501 58.37 -13.26 13.14
N ILE A 502 58.63 -14.08 12.13
CA ILE A 502 59.50 -15.26 12.25
C ILE A 502 60.94 -14.84 12.53
N ASN A 503 61.46 -13.82 11.84
CA ASN A 503 62.81 -13.31 12.07
C ASN A 503 62.97 -12.73 13.48
N GLN A 504 61.96 -12.03 14.03
CA GLN A 504 61.95 -11.60 15.43
C GLN A 504 61.97 -12.77 16.43
N GLN A 505 61.25 -13.85 16.15
CA GLN A 505 61.29 -15.05 17.00
C GLN A 505 62.63 -15.77 16.92
N VAL A 506 63.25 -15.83 15.74
CA VAL A 506 64.58 -16.42 15.56
C VAL A 506 65.65 -15.61 16.27
N THR A 507 65.62 -14.27 16.19
CA THR A 507 66.56 -13.41 16.95
C THR A 507 66.41 -13.61 18.46
N ASN A 508 65.17 -13.69 18.96
CA ASN A 508 64.90 -13.94 20.39
C ASN A 508 65.39 -15.33 20.86
N ASN A 509 65.29 -16.34 20.00
CA ASN A 509 65.78 -17.70 20.27
C ASN A 509 67.31 -17.79 20.18
N THR A 510 67.96 -17.04 19.29
CA THR A 510 69.43 -16.99 19.25
C THR A 510 70.03 -16.25 20.46
N SER A 511 69.38 -15.19 20.95
CA SER A 511 69.80 -14.48 22.17
C SER A 511 69.68 -15.36 23.42
N THR A 512 68.70 -16.26 23.50
CA THR A 512 68.55 -17.22 24.60
C THR A 512 69.54 -18.39 24.52
N VAL A 513 69.93 -18.83 23.32
CA VAL A 513 70.96 -19.87 23.13
C VAL A 513 72.38 -19.34 23.38
N ILE A 514 72.66 -18.06 23.09
CA ILE A 514 73.93 -17.43 23.46
C ILE A 514 74.02 -17.28 24.99
N ASN A 515 72.92 -16.87 25.65
CA ASN A 515 72.86 -16.78 27.12
C ASN A 515 73.04 -18.16 27.79
N SER A 516 72.49 -19.24 27.24
CA SER A 516 72.65 -20.59 27.83
C SER A 516 74.06 -21.18 27.66
N LYS A 517 74.79 -20.80 26.61
CA LYS A 517 76.22 -21.16 26.44
C LYS A 517 77.15 -20.35 27.36
N GLU A 518 76.82 -19.09 27.68
CA GLU A 518 77.56 -18.30 28.69
C GLU A 518 77.25 -18.75 30.12
N ILE A 519 76.00 -19.10 30.44
CA ILE A 519 75.61 -19.62 31.76
C ILE A 519 76.26 -20.99 32.06
N ASN A 520 76.36 -21.88 31.06
CA ASN A 520 77.06 -23.17 31.23
C ASN A 520 78.59 -23.04 31.38
N LYS A 521 79.17 -21.87 31.06
CA LYS A 521 80.59 -21.57 31.32
C LYS A 521 80.85 -21.04 32.73
N ILE A 522 79.83 -20.52 33.41
CA ILE A 522 79.92 -19.99 34.78
C ILE A 522 79.58 -21.05 35.84
N ILE A 523 78.85 -22.11 35.48
CA ILE A 523 78.49 -23.20 36.42
C ILE A 523 79.58 -24.29 36.54
N ASN A 524 80.64 -24.26 35.73
CA ASN A 524 81.72 -25.27 35.73
C ASN A 524 83.16 -24.72 35.88
N LYS A 525 83.35 -23.54 36.50
CA LYS A 525 84.68 -23.13 36.97
C LYS A 525 84.65 -22.04 38.02
#